data_AF-A0A9J6F9Y8-F1
#
_entry.id   AF-A0A9J6F9Y8-F1
#
_cell.length_a   1.000
_cell.length_b   1.000
_cell.length_c   1.000
_cell.angle_alpha   90.00
_cell.angle_beta   90.00
_cell.angle_gamma   90.00
#
_symmetry.space_group_name_H-M   'P 1'
#
loop_
_entity.id
_entity.type
_entity.pdbx_description
1 polymer ?
#
loop_
_entity_poly.entity_id
_entity_poly.type
_entity_poly.pdbx_seq_one_letter_code
_entity_poly.pdbx_strand_id
1 'polypeptide(L)'
;MNLEKQNVPRAVQVFSPQVCAALQHLQENYRGDRALKYFKDAGATIQFMKTIEERFDIPDTCFAGSDYEAAICSPRDHRLLCLEYNFTVYIKNVVVFVRLRHPALTEETFEALLFTAPSTVETTRFLLQEGLSYVLTKNLNSHPVEALFGRMRQLCGGNAEAVTAALDQIAKALCTKQAYIGAEEVSATLSARFHDKPEDLMQCQALHQGRCLAPACHMLAATSTG
;
A
#
# COMPACT_ATOMS: atom_id res chain seq x y z
N MET A 1 23.81 -13.47 5.23
CA MET A 1 22.44 -12.96 4.96
C MET A 1 21.94 -12.28 6.23
N ASN A 2 21.48 -11.02 6.15
CA ASN A 2 20.96 -10.30 7.31
C ASN A 2 19.45 -10.57 7.40
N LEU A 3 19.05 -11.54 8.24
CA LEU A 3 17.66 -11.98 8.41
C LEU A 3 16.75 -10.85 8.94
N GLU A 4 17.33 -9.87 9.63
CA GLU A 4 16.60 -8.72 10.18
C GLU A 4 16.01 -7.83 9.09
N LYS A 5 16.62 -7.80 7.90
CA LYS A 5 16.14 -7.04 6.74
C LYS A 5 14.85 -7.59 6.12
N GLN A 6 14.48 -8.84 6.45
CA GLN A 6 13.26 -9.49 5.94
C GLN A 6 12.12 -9.49 6.96
N ASN A 7 12.31 -8.83 8.11
CA ASN A 7 11.31 -8.79 9.17
C ASN A 7 10.27 -7.68 8.89
N VAL A 8 9.21 -8.04 8.14
CA VAL A 8 8.09 -7.15 7.81
C VAL A 8 7.44 -6.54 9.06
N PRO A 9 7.11 -7.31 10.14
CA PRO A 9 6.58 -6.73 11.37
C PRO A 9 7.43 -5.59 11.94
N ARG A 10 8.75 -5.71 11.88
CA ARG A 10 9.65 -4.65 12.37
C ARG A 10 9.62 -3.41 11.49
N ALA A 11 9.48 -3.57 10.18
CA ALA A 11 9.30 -2.44 9.27
C ALA A 11 7.97 -1.73 9.55
N VAL A 12 6.88 -2.48 9.77
CA VAL A 12 5.55 -1.92 10.13
C VAL A 12 5.61 -1.13 11.44
N GLN A 13 6.31 -1.65 12.46
CA GLN A 13 6.47 -0.96 13.74
C GLN A 13 7.13 0.42 13.63
N VAL A 14 8.08 0.59 12.69
CA VAL A 14 8.73 1.88 12.45
C VAL A 14 7.70 2.93 12.02
N PHE A 15 6.71 2.55 11.23
CA PHE A 15 5.67 3.44 10.72
C PHE A 15 4.43 3.50 11.64
N SER A 16 4.47 2.88 12.82
CA SER A 16 3.29 2.80 13.68
C SER A 16 2.74 4.16 14.14
N PRO A 17 1.41 4.26 14.42
CA PRO A 17 0.78 5.49 14.91
C PRO A 17 1.49 6.07 16.14
N GLN A 18 1.95 5.21 17.04
CA GLN A 18 2.63 5.59 18.28
C GLN A 18 3.96 6.28 17.98
N VAL A 19 4.73 5.80 16.99
CA VAL A 19 5.99 6.43 16.57
C VAL A 19 5.73 7.77 15.90
N CYS A 20 4.75 7.82 15.00
CA CYS A 20 4.32 9.07 14.34
C CYS A 20 3.87 10.14 15.36
N ALA A 21 3.06 9.74 16.35
CA ALA A 21 2.58 10.63 17.41
C ALA A 21 3.71 11.09 18.34
N ALA A 22 4.64 10.19 18.69
CA ALA A 22 5.81 10.55 19.49
C ALA A 22 6.68 11.58 18.76
N LEU A 23 6.99 11.36 17.48
CA LEU A 23 7.77 12.30 16.68
C LEU A 23 7.08 13.65 16.54
N GLN A 24 5.76 13.65 16.32
CA GLN A 24 4.97 14.88 16.28
C GLN A 24 5.02 15.63 17.61
N HIS A 25 4.85 14.94 18.74
CA HIS A 25 4.97 15.54 20.06
C HIS A 25 6.35 16.16 20.31
N LEU A 26 7.43 15.47 19.92
CA LEU A 26 8.80 15.98 20.04
C LEU A 26 9.02 17.22 19.15
N GLN A 27 8.45 17.22 17.94
CA GLN A 27 8.48 18.37 17.04
C GLN A 27 7.72 19.57 17.63
N GLU A 28 6.55 19.38 18.23
CA GLU A 28 5.74 20.47 18.80
C GLU A 28 6.37 21.06 20.06
N ASN A 29 7.06 20.22 20.84
CA ASN A 29 7.63 20.59 22.15
C ASN A 29 9.15 20.81 22.13
N TYR A 30 9.76 20.97 20.94
CA TYR A 30 11.21 21.09 20.75
C TYR A 30 11.89 22.24 21.53
N ARG A 31 11.12 23.22 21.98
CA ARG A 31 11.62 24.39 22.72
C ARG A 31 11.89 24.11 24.19
N GLY A 32 11.32 23.04 24.74
CA GLY A 32 11.42 22.69 26.17
C GLY A 32 12.76 22.07 26.58
N ASP A 33 13.54 21.52 25.63
CA ASP A 33 14.82 20.85 25.90
C ASP A 33 15.77 21.02 24.70
N ARG A 34 17.06 21.26 24.98
CA ARG A 34 18.11 21.34 23.96
C ARG A 34 18.24 20.05 23.14
N ALA A 35 18.02 18.88 23.73
CA ALA A 35 18.07 17.61 23.03
C ALA A 35 16.95 17.47 21.98
N LEU A 36 15.84 18.20 22.15
CA LEU A 36 14.70 18.11 21.24
C LEU A 36 14.81 19.02 20.01
N LYS A 37 15.80 19.92 19.98
CA LYS A 37 16.01 20.83 18.83
C LYS A 37 16.24 20.10 17.51
N TYR A 38 16.75 18.87 17.55
CA TYR A 38 16.94 18.04 16.36
C TYR A 38 15.61 17.62 15.69
N PHE A 39 14.48 17.69 16.40
CA PHE A 39 13.16 17.34 15.88
C PHE A 39 12.41 18.53 15.30
N LYS A 40 12.93 19.76 15.38
CA LYS A 40 12.28 20.98 14.90
C LYS A 40 11.78 20.84 13.45
N ASP A 41 12.62 20.25 12.59
CA ASP A 41 12.38 20.13 11.15
C ASP A 41 11.91 18.71 10.76
N ALA A 42 11.41 17.91 11.71
CA ALA A 42 10.98 16.53 11.48
C ALA A 42 9.65 16.42 10.71
N GLY A 43 8.97 17.53 10.40
CA GLY A 43 7.62 17.54 9.81
C GLY A 43 7.51 16.74 8.51
N ALA A 44 8.50 16.84 7.62
CA ALA A 44 8.50 16.07 6.37
C ALA A 44 8.63 14.56 6.62
N THR A 45 9.43 14.15 7.61
CA THR A 45 9.57 12.75 8.02
C THR A 45 8.28 12.24 8.65
N ILE A 46 7.65 13.02 9.53
CA ILE A 46 6.37 12.65 10.16
C ILE A 46 5.29 12.48 9.10
N GLN A 47 5.20 13.41 8.13
CA GLN A 47 4.25 13.31 7.04
C GLN A 47 4.50 12.06 6.19
N PHE A 48 5.77 11.78 5.84
CA PHE A 48 6.14 10.57 5.13
C PHE A 48 5.70 9.31 5.88
N MET A 49 5.99 9.23 7.17
CA MET A 49 5.67 8.05 7.97
C MET A 49 4.16 7.82 8.07
N LYS A 50 3.37 8.88 8.25
CA LYS A 50 1.89 8.80 8.25
C LYS A 50 1.34 8.35 6.89
N THR A 51 1.83 8.90 5.79
CA THR A 51 1.37 8.48 4.44
C THR A 51 1.73 7.02 4.14
N ILE A 52 2.86 6.53 4.65
CA ILE A 52 3.26 5.13 4.49
C ILE A 52 2.41 4.20 5.38
N GLU A 53 2.14 4.61 6.62
CA GLU A 53 1.26 3.90 7.56
C GLU A 53 -0.15 3.74 7.00
N GLU A 54 -0.81 4.82 6.60
CA GLU A 54 -2.15 4.79 5.99
C GLU A 54 -2.21 3.84 4.77
N ARG A 55 -1.10 3.70 4.04
CA ARG A 55 -0.99 2.75 2.93
C ARG A 55 -0.87 1.29 3.39
N PHE A 56 -0.30 0.99 4.55
CA PHE A 56 -0.13 -0.41 4.99
C PHE A 56 -1.44 -1.04 5.49
N ASP A 57 -2.36 -0.24 6.01
CA ASP A 57 -3.61 -0.75 6.57
C ASP A 57 -4.62 -1.15 5.46
N ILE A 58 -4.62 -0.44 4.33
CA ILE A 58 -5.60 -0.67 3.25
C ILE A 58 -5.41 -2.03 2.55
N PRO A 59 -4.19 -2.54 2.29
CA PRO A 59 -3.95 -3.87 1.73
C PRO A 59 -4.12 -5.03 2.73
N ASP A 60 -4.42 -4.78 4.01
CA ASP A 60 -4.52 -5.82 5.04
C ASP A 60 -5.92 -5.92 5.69
N THR A 61 -6.98 -5.67 4.92
CA THR A 61 -8.35 -5.74 5.45
C THR A 61 -8.79 -7.15 5.81
N CYS A 62 -9.45 -7.31 6.95
CA CYS A 62 -10.01 -8.54 7.47
C CYS A 62 -11.50 -8.40 7.83
N PHE A 63 -12.20 -9.54 7.90
CA PHE A 63 -13.65 -9.56 8.13
C PHE A 63 -14.07 -9.00 9.50
N ALA A 64 -13.21 -9.15 10.52
CA ALA A 64 -13.45 -8.68 11.89
C ALA A 64 -12.60 -7.45 12.24
N GLY A 65 -12.04 -6.76 11.25
CA GLY A 65 -11.18 -5.61 11.46
C GLY A 65 -11.96 -4.40 11.95
N SER A 66 -11.34 -3.58 12.79
CA SER A 66 -11.88 -2.28 13.18
C SER A 66 -11.55 -1.22 12.14
N ASP A 67 -12.50 -0.33 11.84
CA ASP A 67 -12.34 0.86 11.00
C ASP A 67 -11.59 0.60 9.67
N TYR A 68 -10.29 0.88 9.63
CA TYR A 68 -9.44 0.77 8.44
C TYR A 68 -9.13 -0.67 8.05
N GLU A 69 -9.20 -1.60 8.98
CA GLU A 69 -8.99 -3.04 8.75
C GLU A 69 -10.27 -3.75 8.31
N ALA A 70 -11.44 -3.11 8.35
CA ALA A 70 -12.71 -3.78 8.00
C ALA A 70 -12.78 -4.14 6.51
N ALA A 71 -13.63 -5.09 6.14
CA ALA A 71 -13.86 -5.42 4.73
C ALA A 71 -14.29 -4.19 3.91
N ILE A 72 -13.88 -4.12 2.64
CA ILE A 72 -14.32 -3.05 1.73
C ILE A 72 -15.64 -3.46 1.11
N CYS A 73 -16.71 -2.71 1.39
CA CYS A 73 -18.08 -3.04 0.96
C CYS A 73 -18.64 -2.07 -0.10
N SER A 74 -17.87 -1.05 -0.50
CA SER A 74 -18.34 -0.02 -1.43
C SER A 74 -17.27 0.34 -2.47
N PRO A 75 -17.61 0.44 -3.76
CA PRO A 75 -16.70 0.95 -4.79
C PRO A 75 -16.24 2.40 -4.55
N ARG A 76 -16.98 3.14 -3.71
CA ARG A 76 -16.70 4.53 -3.31
C ARG A 76 -16.11 4.62 -1.91
N ASP A 77 -15.58 3.52 -1.37
CA ASP A 77 -14.93 3.52 -0.07
C ASP A 77 -13.77 4.54 -0.06
N HIS A 78 -13.76 5.40 0.97
CA HIS A 78 -12.77 6.47 1.09
C HIS A 78 -11.33 5.95 1.12
N ARG A 79 -11.12 4.72 1.60
CA ARG A 79 -9.81 4.06 1.60
C ARG A 79 -9.29 3.82 0.20
N LEU A 80 -10.16 3.43 -0.73
CA LEU A 80 -9.80 3.28 -2.14
C LEU A 80 -9.39 4.61 -2.76
N LEU A 81 -10.09 5.70 -2.43
CA LEU A 81 -9.74 7.04 -2.88
C LEU A 81 -8.39 7.51 -2.29
N CYS A 82 -8.12 7.19 -1.02
CA CYS A 82 -6.84 7.49 -0.39
C CYS A 82 -5.68 6.79 -1.12
N LEU A 83 -5.85 5.50 -1.44
CA LEU A 83 -4.84 4.71 -2.13
C LEU A 83 -4.61 5.19 -3.57
N GLU A 84 -5.69 5.52 -4.29
CA GLU A 84 -5.64 5.98 -5.67
C GLU A 84 -5.02 7.37 -5.79
N TYR A 85 -5.47 8.34 -4.98
CA TYR A 85 -5.11 9.74 -5.14
C TYR A 85 -4.04 10.19 -4.14
N ASN A 86 -4.27 10.07 -2.83
CA ASN A 86 -3.36 10.63 -1.83
C ASN A 86 -1.99 9.95 -1.90
N PHE A 87 -1.97 8.62 -1.86
CA PHE A 87 -0.72 7.85 -1.87
C PHE A 87 0.02 7.97 -3.21
N THR A 88 -0.66 7.73 -4.33
CA THR A 88 -0.04 7.76 -5.67
C THR A 88 0.55 9.13 -5.99
N VAL A 89 -0.18 10.23 -5.70
CA VAL A 89 0.32 11.59 -5.91
C VAL A 89 1.51 11.88 -5.01
N TYR A 90 1.42 11.48 -3.74
CA TYR A 90 2.51 11.68 -2.79
C TYR A 90 3.79 10.96 -3.22
N ILE A 91 3.72 9.67 -3.57
CA ILE A 91 4.88 8.88 -3.99
C ILE A 91 5.50 9.41 -5.28
N LYS A 92 4.69 9.86 -6.25
CA LYS A 92 5.20 10.53 -7.47
C LYS A 92 6.01 11.78 -7.12
N ASN A 93 5.50 12.61 -6.20
CA ASN A 93 6.21 13.81 -5.76
C ASN A 93 7.51 13.46 -5.03
N VAL A 94 7.47 12.52 -4.09
CA VAL A 94 8.65 12.06 -3.35
C VAL A 94 9.74 11.61 -4.31
N VAL A 95 9.42 10.85 -5.36
CA VAL A 95 10.43 10.36 -6.32
C VAL A 95 11.06 11.46 -7.16
N VAL A 96 10.31 12.48 -7.57
CA VAL A 96 10.89 13.66 -8.23
C VAL A 96 11.97 14.31 -7.34
N PHE A 97 11.73 14.39 -6.03
CA PHE A 97 12.68 14.98 -5.09
C PHE A 97 13.81 14.03 -4.66
N VAL A 98 13.53 12.73 -4.50
CA VAL A 98 14.49 11.73 -4.02
C VAL A 98 15.46 11.28 -5.11
N ARG A 99 15.00 11.12 -6.37
CA ARG A 99 15.89 10.79 -7.50
C ARG A 99 17.01 11.81 -7.69
N LEU A 100 16.78 13.06 -7.30
CA LEU A 100 17.79 14.12 -7.37
C LEU A 100 18.88 14.01 -6.29
N ARG A 101 18.68 13.26 -5.21
CA ARG A 101 19.56 13.32 -4.02
C ARG A 101 20.00 11.99 -3.42
N HIS A 102 19.26 10.89 -3.60
CA HIS A 102 19.66 9.60 -3.03
C HIS A 102 19.01 8.41 -3.75
N PRO A 103 19.76 7.36 -4.12
CA PRO A 103 19.22 6.15 -4.76
C PRO A 103 18.58 5.17 -3.75
N ALA A 104 17.94 5.67 -2.68
CA ALA A 104 17.43 4.83 -1.59
C ALA A 104 16.21 3.99 -1.99
N LEU A 105 15.44 4.43 -2.99
CA LEU A 105 14.32 3.69 -3.57
C LEU A 105 14.73 3.22 -4.96
N THR A 106 14.70 1.91 -5.21
CA THR A 106 15.00 1.38 -6.55
C THR A 106 13.88 1.72 -7.52
N GLU A 107 14.19 1.77 -8.82
CA GLU A 107 13.20 2.03 -9.86
C GLU A 107 12.10 0.96 -9.86
N GLU A 108 12.47 -0.30 -9.66
CA GLU A 108 11.55 -1.43 -9.58
C GLU A 108 10.60 -1.30 -8.39
N THR A 109 11.10 -0.87 -7.23
CA THR A 109 10.27 -0.66 -6.04
C THR A 109 9.27 0.47 -6.27
N PHE A 110 9.70 1.54 -6.94
CA PHE A 110 8.83 2.66 -7.27
C PHE A 110 7.72 2.28 -8.25
N GLU A 111 8.08 1.61 -9.35
CA GLU A 111 7.12 1.11 -10.33
C GLU A 111 6.13 0.14 -9.69
N ALA A 112 6.62 -0.76 -8.83
CA ALA A 112 5.76 -1.68 -8.09
C ALA A 112 4.77 -0.94 -7.18
N LEU A 113 5.18 0.14 -6.49
CA LEU A 113 4.28 0.95 -5.67
C LEU A 113 3.20 1.63 -6.53
N LEU A 114 3.58 2.20 -7.67
CA LEU A 114 2.66 2.88 -8.58
C LEU A 114 1.75 1.93 -9.35
N PHE A 115 2.15 0.67 -9.52
CA PHE A 115 1.33 -0.35 -10.15
C PHE A 115 0.37 -1.01 -9.15
N THR A 116 0.87 -1.38 -7.97
CA THR A 116 0.10 -2.16 -6.99
C THR A 116 -1.06 -1.37 -6.39
N ALA A 117 -0.86 -0.08 -6.09
CA ALA A 117 -1.92 0.75 -5.51
C ALA A 117 -3.15 0.89 -6.43
N PRO A 118 -3.02 1.38 -7.68
CA PRO A 118 -4.15 1.45 -8.61
C PRO A 118 -4.72 0.07 -8.95
N SER A 119 -3.88 -0.96 -9.12
CA SER A 119 -4.36 -2.32 -9.41
C SER A 119 -5.23 -2.89 -8.29
N THR A 120 -4.87 -2.62 -7.03
CA THR A 120 -5.67 -3.03 -5.86
C THR A 120 -7.02 -2.30 -5.85
N VAL A 121 -7.01 -1.00 -6.16
CA VAL A 121 -8.22 -0.18 -6.24
C VAL A 121 -9.17 -0.69 -7.31
N GLU A 122 -8.68 -0.84 -8.54
CA GLU A 122 -9.47 -1.27 -9.68
C GLU A 122 -9.99 -2.69 -9.51
N THR A 123 -9.16 -3.61 -9.03
CA THR A 123 -9.59 -5.00 -8.72
C THR A 123 -10.70 -4.99 -7.67
N THR A 124 -10.56 -4.20 -6.61
CA THR A 124 -11.58 -4.11 -5.55
C THR A 124 -12.89 -3.55 -6.09
N ARG A 125 -12.84 -2.46 -6.86
CA ARG A 125 -14.03 -1.86 -7.48
C ARG A 125 -14.73 -2.83 -8.42
N PHE A 126 -13.95 -3.50 -9.28
CA PHE A 126 -14.46 -4.48 -10.23
C PHE A 126 -15.21 -5.60 -9.51
N LEU A 127 -14.59 -6.23 -8.50
CA LEU A 127 -15.23 -7.31 -7.75
C LEU A 127 -16.54 -6.86 -7.07
N LEU A 128 -16.58 -5.66 -6.50
CA LEU A 128 -17.80 -5.12 -5.91
C LEU A 128 -18.89 -4.83 -6.95
N GLN A 129 -18.50 -4.39 -8.16
CA GLN A 129 -19.43 -4.17 -9.28
C GLN A 129 -19.98 -5.47 -9.86
N GLU A 130 -19.19 -6.55 -9.85
CA GLU A 130 -19.62 -7.91 -10.25
C GLU A 130 -20.52 -8.58 -9.21
N GLY A 131 -20.87 -7.88 -8.12
CA GLY A 131 -21.87 -8.32 -7.15
C GLY A 131 -21.31 -8.99 -5.90
N LEU A 132 -19.99 -8.95 -5.67
CA LEU A 132 -19.44 -9.33 -4.36
C LEU A 132 -19.91 -8.33 -3.30
N SER A 133 -20.38 -8.83 -2.16
CA SER A 133 -20.86 -7.96 -1.06
C SER A 133 -19.72 -7.23 -0.36
N TYR A 134 -18.51 -7.79 -0.38
CA TYR A 134 -17.32 -7.20 0.20
C TYR A 134 -16.05 -7.79 -0.43
N VAL A 135 -14.93 -7.08 -0.27
CA VAL A 135 -13.59 -7.51 -0.68
C VAL A 135 -12.65 -7.43 0.52
N LEU A 136 -11.84 -8.48 0.69
CA LEU A 136 -10.75 -8.53 1.66
C LEU A 136 -9.43 -8.38 0.91
N THR A 137 -8.85 -7.18 0.95
CA THR A 137 -7.58 -6.86 0.28
C THR A 137 -6.41 -7.69 0.80
N LYS A 138 -6.46 -8.20 2.03
CA LYS A 138 -5.46 -9.16 2.55
C LYS A 138 -5.35 -10.45 1.72
N ASN A 139 -6.39 -10.79 0.96
CA ASN A 139 -6.40 -11.97 0.10
C ASN A 139 -5.77 -11.68 -1.28
N LEU A 140 -5.36 -10.44 -1.54
CA LEU A 140 -4.68 -10.03 -2.79
C LEU A 140 -3.15 -10.08 -2.68
N ASN A 141 -2.60 -10.46 -1.52
CA ASN A 141 -1.16 -10.55 -1.28
C ASN A 141 -0.65 -12.00 -1.21
N SER A 142 0.67 -12.18 -1.18
CA SER A 142 1.34 -13.49 -1.14
C SER A 142 1.48 -14.09 0.27
N HIS A 143 0.99 -13.43 1.33
CA HIS A 143 1.21 -13.90 2.71
C HIS A 143 0.69 -15.31 2.98
N PRO A 144 -0.49 -15.75 2.48
CA PRO A 144 -0.94 -17.13 2.66
C PRO A 144 0.03 -18.16 2.06
N VAL A 145 0.64 -17.82 0.93
CA VAL A 145 1.65 -18.66 0.25
C VAL A 145 2.94 -18.69 1.08
N GLU A 146 3.44 -17.55 1.53
CA GLU A 146 4.62 -17.47 2.41
C GLU A 146 4.43 -18.24 3.72
N ALA A 147 3.24 -18.16 4.32
CA ALA A 147 2.87 -18.89 5.53
C ALA A 147 2.79 -20.41 5.29
N LEU A 148 2.36 -20.85 4.10
CA LEU A 148 2.43 -22.26 3.70
C LEU A 148 3.89 -22.73 3.61
N PHE A 149 4.76 -22.01 2.89
CA PHE A 149 6.18 -22.35 2.80
C PHE A 149 6.88 -22.29 4.17
N GLY A 150 6.49 -21.38 5.05
CA GLY A 150 6.97 -21.33 6.44
C GLY A 150 6.62 -22.59 7.23
N ARG A 151 5.34 -23.01 7.18
CA ARG A 151 4.86 -24.24 7.82
C ARG A 151 5.53 -25.50 7.26
N MET A 152 5.66 -25.59 5.94
CA MET A 152 6.34 -26.71 5.29
C MET A 152 7.80 -26.82 5.74
N ARG A 153 8.52 -25.70 5.80
CA ARG A 153 9.90 -25.69 6.34
C ARG A 153 9.94 -26.17 7.79
N GLN A 154 9.00 -25.75 8.64
CA GLN A 154 8.94 -26.22 10.03
C GLN A 154 8.67 -27.73 10.13
N LEU A 155 7.70 -28.24 9.37
CA LEU A 155 7.35 -29.66 9.35
C LEU A 155 8.48 -30.55 8.83
N CYS A 156 9.24 -30.06 7.85
CA CYS A 156 10.40 -30.76 7.29
C CYS A 156 11.71 -30.51 8.06
N GLY A 157 11.65 -29.94 9.28
CA GLY A 157 12.84 -29.69 10.10
C GLY A 157 13.85 -28.73 9.47
N GLY A 158 13.40 -27.83 8.61
CA GLY A 158 14.23 -26.89 7.85
C GLY A 158 14.91 -27.48 6.62
N ASN A 159 14.65 -28.75 6.27
CA ASN A 159 15.24 -29.40 5.10
C ASN A 159 14.51 -28.97 3.81
N ALA A 160 15.20 -28.18 2.97
CA ALA A 160 14.66 -27.68 1.72
C ALA A 160 14.32 -28.79 0.71
N GLU A 161 15.09 -29.87 0.64
CA GLU A 161 14.83 -30.99 -0.27
C GLU A 161 13.56 -31.75 0.13
N ALA A 162 13.37 -31.94 1.44
CA ALA A 162 12.15 -32.56 1.97
C ALA A 162 10.91 -31.68 1.73
N VAL A 163 11.05 -30.35 1.81
CA VAL A 163 9.97 -29.42 1.45
C VAL A 163 9.60 -29.55 -0.03
N THR A 164 10.59 -29.57 -0.92
CA THR A 164 10.34 -29.74 -2.37
C THR A 164 9.65 -31.06 -2.67
N ALA A 165 10.13 -32.17 -2.09
CA ALA A 165 9.51 -33.49 -2.29
C ALA A 165 8.07 -33.54 -1.78
N ALA A 166 7.77 -32.88 -0.65
CA ALA A 166 6.42 -32.82 -0.11
C ALA A 166 5.49 -31.93 -0.97
N LEU A 167 5.97 -30.80 -1.49
CA LEU A 167 5.21 -29.95 -2.41
C LEU A 167 4.90 -30.67 -3.73
N ASP A 168 5.86 -31.43 -4.27
CA ASP A 168 5.65 -32.25 -5.47
C ASP A 168 4.55 -33.29 -5.27
N GLN A 169 4.50 -33.92 -4.09
CA GLN A 169 3.44 -34.88 -3.77
C GLN A 169 2.07 -34.19 -3.66
N ILE A 170 2.00 -33.02 -3.02
CA ILE A 170 0.77 -32.23 -2.92
C ILE A 170 0.29 -31.80 -4.31
N ALA A 171 1.19 -31.28 -5.16
CA ALA A 171 0.85 -30.86 -6.53
C ALA A 171 0.30 -32.03 -7.35
N LYS A 172 0.94 -33.22 -7.28
CA LYS A 172 0.45 -34.44 -7.94
C LYS A 172 -0.94 -34.87 -7.43
N ALA A 173 -1.20 -34.73 -6.14
CA ALA A 173 -2.49 -35.07 -5.54
C ALA A 173 -3.62 -34.08 -5.88
N LEU A 174 -3.29 -32.82 -6.19
CA LEU A 174 -4.25 -31.79 -6.59
C LEU A 174 -4.55 -31.82 -8.09
N CYS A 175 -3.53 -32.02 -8.94
CA CYS A 175 -3.70 -32.14 -10.40
C CYS A 175 -4.55 -33.35 -10.80
N THR A 176 -4.66 -34.35 -9.93
CA THR A 176 -5.54 -35.51 -10.14
C THR A 176 -7.00 -35.26 -9.73
N LYS A 177 -7.31 -34.12 -9.10
CA LYS A 177 -8.64 -33.84 -8.50
C LYS A 177 -9.38 -32.62 -9.05
N GLN A 178 -8.77 -31.73 -9.84
CA GLN A 178 -9.43 -30.51 -10.33
C GLN A 178 -9.50 -30.45 -11.87
N ALA A 179 -10.72 -30.43 -12.43
CA ALA A 179 -10.97 -29.87 -13.76
C ALA A 179 -10.73 -28.35 -13.70
N TYR A 180 -9.77 -27.87 -14.48
CA TYR A 180 -9.26 -26.49 -14.45
C TYR A 180 -10.30 -25.50 -15.03
N ILE A 181 -10.60 -24.42 -14.32
CA ILE A 181 -11.03 -23.16 -14.95
C ILE A 181 -9.75 -22.44 -15.36
N GLY A 182 -9.60 -22.13 -16.64
CA GLY A 182 -8.34 -21.71 -17.26
C GLY A 182 -7.83 -20.37 -16.70
N ALA A 183 -6.64 -20.39 -16.09
CA ALA A 183 -5.90 -19.19 -15.71
C ALA A 183 -5.63 -18.25 -16.91
N GLU A 184 -5.65 -18.78 -18.14
CA GLU A 184 -5.53 -18.01 -19.38
C GLU A 184 -6.71 -17.07 -19.62
N GLU A 185 -7.92 -17.43 -19.21
CA GLU A 185 -9.13 -16.60 -19.44
C GLU A 185 -9.15 -15.37 -18.52
N VAL A 186 -8.70 -15.58 -17.27
CA VAL A 186 -8.51 -14.50 -16.30
C VAL A 186 -7.32 -13.61 -16.70
N SER A 187 -6.21 -14.22 -17.13
CA SER A 187 -5.02 -13.47 -17.59
C SER A 187 -5.30 -12.66 -18.85
N ALA A 188 -6.02 -13.21 -19.83
CA ALA A 188 -6.35 -12.50 -21.07
C ALA A 188 -7.26 -11.29 -20.81
N THR A 189 -8.21 -11.41 -19.88
CA THR A 189 -9.11 -10.31 -19.49
C THR A 189 -8.36 -9.18 -18.80
N LEU A 190 -7.38 -9.52 -17.95
CA LEU A 190 -6.53 -8.53 -17.27
C LEU A 190 -5.54 -7.89 -18.27
N SER A 191 -4.82 -8.68 -19.06
CA SER A 191 -3.85 -8.18 -20.05
C SER A 191 -4.49 -7.29 -21.13
N ALA A 192 -5.73 -7.55 -21.55
CA ALA A 192 -6.45 -6.69 -22.49
C ALA A 192 -6.79 -5.30 -21.93
N ARG A 193 -6.84 -5.14 -20.59
CA ARG A 193 -7.16 -3.87 -19.93
C ARG A 193 -5.95 -3.08 -19.43
N PHE A 194 -4.81 -3.72 -19.19
CA PHE A 194 -3.59 -3.07 -18.67
C PHE A 194 -2.62 -2.55 -19.74
N HIS A 195 -3.06 -2.37 -20.99
CA HIS A 195 -2.26 -1.66 -22.01
C HIS A 195 -2.33 -0.15 -21.80
N ASP A 196 -1.70 0.36 -20.74
CA ASP A 196 -1.31 1.77 -20.71
C ASP A 196 0.01 1.90 -21.46
N LYS A 197 0.00 2.57 -22.61
CA LYS A 197 1.25 2.97 -23.25
C LYS A 197 1.88 4.08 -22.39
N PRO A 198 3.21 4.18 -22.31
CA PRO A 198 3.88 5.27 -21.58
C PRO A 198 3.44 6.68 -22.02
N GLU A 199 2.89 6.78 -23.24
CA GLU A 199 2.35 7.98 -23.86
C GLU A 199 1.03 8.44 -23.20
N ASP A 200 0.20 7.52 -22.69
CA ASP A 200 -1.10 7.79 -22.07
C ASP A 200 -0.96 8.43 -20.67
N LEU A 201 0.16 8.14 -19.98
CA LEU A 201 0.56 8.78 -18.71
C LEU A 201 0.86 10.28 -18.87
N MET A 202 1.34 10.72 -20.05
CA MET A 202 1.60 12.13 -20.34
C MET A 202 0.30 12.90 -20.67
N GLN A 203 -0.71 12.22 -21.21
CA GLN A 203 -1.99 12.82 -21.56
C GLN A 203 -2.85 13.13 -20.32
N CYS A 204 -2.73 12.32 -19.26
CA CYS A 204 -3.33 12.63 -17.95
C CYS A 204 -2.75 13.90 -17.29
N GLN A 205 -1.49 14.25 -17.57
CA GLN A 205 -0.90 15.52 -17.09
C GLN A 205 -1.46 16.73 -17.84
N ALA A 206 -1.81 16.60 -19.13
CA ALA A 206 -2.34 17.69 -19.95
C ALA A 206 -3.83 17.99 -19.65
N LEU A 207 -4.64 16.98 -19.36
CA LEU A 207 -6.07 17.13 -19.06
C LEU A 207 -6.36 17.76 -17.68
N HIS A 208 -5.38 17.80 -16.78
CA HIS A 208 -5.56 18.31 -15.41
C HIS A 208 -4.91 19.66 -15.13
N GLN A 209 -4.10 20.21 -16.05
CA GLN A 209 -3.67 21.62 -16.00
C GLN A 209 -4.84 22.61 -16.22
N GLY A 210 -6.01 22.14 -16.67
CA GLY A 210 -7.22 22.96 -16.86
C GLY A 210 -8.21 22.97 -15.68
N ARG A 211 -7.94 22.28 -14.56
CA ARG A 211 -8.83 22.24 -13.38
C ARG A 211 -8.08 22.58 -12.08
N CYS A 212 -7.25 23.62 -12.10
CA CYS A 212 -6.85 24.29 -10.86
C CYS A 212 -7.94 25.28 -10.46
N LEU A 213 -8.92 24.84 -9.67
CA LEU A 213 -9.68 25.77 -8.83
C LEU A 213 -8.76 26.22 -7.68
N ALA A 214 -8.51 27.53 -7.65
CA ALA A 214 -7.67 28.21 -6.68
C ALA A 214 -8.13 27.97 -5.22
N PRO A 215 -7.22 28.07 -4.22
CA PRO A 215 -7.59 28.03 -2.82
C PRO A 215 -8.31 29.33 -2.44
N ALA A 216 -9.52 29.21 -1.91
CA ALA A 216 -10.25 30.33 -1.30
C ALA A 216 -9.58 30.73 0.03
N CYS A 217 -8.61 31.63 -0.06
CA CYS A 217 -8.31 32.59 0.99
C CYS A 217 -9.40 33.66 0.95
N HIS A 218 -10.21 33.81 2.01
CA HIS A 218 -10.58 35.12 2.56
C HIS A 218 -11.43 34.99 3.84
N MET A 219 -10.87 35.54 4.92
CA MET A 219 -11.50 36.39 5.94
C MET A 219 -12.94 36.09 6.38
N LEU A 220 -13.09 35.71 7.65
CA LEU A 220 -14.22 36.16 8.46
C LEU A 220 -13.69 37.01 9.62
N ALA A 221 -13.93 38.31 9.48
CA ALA A 221 -13.84 39.29 10.54
C ALA A 221 -14.94 38.99 11.58
N ALA A 222 -14.54 38.88 12.85
CA ALA A 222 -15.48 38.88 13.96
C ALA A 222 -15.95 40.32 14.21
N THR A 223 -17.23 40.59 13.92
CA THR A 223 -17.92 41.78 14.39
C THR A 223 -18.29 41.58 15.85
N SER A 224 -17.73 42.44 16.72
CA SER A 224 -18.28 42.69 18.06
C SER A 224 -19.42 43.68 17.94
N THR A 225 -20.60 43.32 18.43
CA THR A 225 -21.63 44.28 18.82
C THR A 225 -21.76 44.20 20.33
N GLY A 226 -21.30 45.25 21.01
CA GLY A 226 -22.00 45.80 22.17
C GLY A 226 -23.16 46.66 21.71
#